data_AF-A0A836P643-F1
#
_entry.id   AF-A0A836P643-F1
#
_cell.length_a   1.000
_cell.length_b   1.000
_cell.length_c   1.000
_cell.angle_alpha   90.00
_cell.angle_beta   90.00
_cell.angle_gamma   90.00
#
_symmetry.space_group_name_H-M   'P 1'
#
loop_
_entity.id
_entity.type
_entity.pdbx_description
1 polymer ?
#
loop_
_entity_poly.entity_id
_entity_poly.type
_entity_poly.pdbx_seq_one_letter_code
_entity_poly.pdbx_strand_id
1 'polypeptide(L)'
;MSAFDKHQISTFRFVRCALDAQTGLATLVYAFDQGPELVETVAVPGAPFALDAANATAMQQALQLLHLIAGVSYFKAAVPPNIAIDSYSIDAETAALVESVYLHGLGEFAYRNCLNLHGKIRFPVAAPAAAAAPTLGLREHALVAIGGGKDSLVSIEALRHAGIDQTVSW
;
A
#
# COMPACT_ATOMS: atom_id res chain seq x y z
N MET A 1 -4.11 0.09 -32.16
CA MET A 1 -3.68 -0.14 -30.76
C MET A 1 -3.26 -1.60 -30.68
N SER A 2 -2.01 -1.91 -30.31
CA SER A 2 -1.65 -3.31 -30.03
C SER A 2 -2.39 -3.76 -28.77
N ALA A 3 -2.79 -5.02 -28.72
CA ALA A 3 -3.37 -5.60 -27.52
C ALA A 3 -2.34 -5.57 -26.37
N PHE A 4 -2.82 -5.43 -25.13
CA PHE A 4 -1.97 -5.56 -23.94
C PHE A 4 -1.40 -6.98 -23.88
N ASP A 5 -0.08 -7.09 -23.86
CA ASP A 5 0.64 -8.35 -23.66
C ASP A 5 1.46 -8.29 -22.37
N LYS A 6 0.96 -8.97 -21.33
CA LYS A 6 1.60 -9.00 -20.02
C LYS A 6 3.02 -9.56 -20.04
N HIS A 7 3.36 -10.39 -21.03
CA HIS A 7 4.68 -11.02 -21.12
C HIS A 7 5.77 -10.08 -21.64
N GLN A 8 5.38 -8.94 -22.22
CA GLN A 8 6.31 -7.89 -22.66
C GLN A 8 6.58 -6.84 -21.57
N ILE A 9 5.83 -6.88 -20.47
CA ILE A 9 5.97 -5.90 -19.40
C ILE A 9 7.20 -6.22 -18.55
N SER A 10 8.11 -5.25 -18.45
CA SER A 10 9.37 -5.44 -17.75
C SER A 10 9.36 -4.89 -16.32
N THR A 11 8.63 -3.80 -16.10
CA THR A 11 8.69 -3.02 -14.86
C THR A 11 7.31 -2.52 -14.45
N PHE A 12 6.95 -2.74 -13.19
CA PHE A 12 5.84 -2.03 -12.53
C PHE A 12 6.38 -0.80 -11.80
N ARG A 13 5.79 0.36 -12.06
CA ARG A 13 6.27 1.65 -11.56
C ARG A 13 5.26 2.27 -10.62
N PHE A 14 5.73 2.66 -9.44
CA PHE A 14 5.04 3.58 -8.54
C PHE A 14 5.44 5.00 -8.95
N VAL A 15 4.59 5.65 -9.76
CA VAL A 15 4.92 6.92 -10.39
C VAL A 15 4.86 8.05 -9.37
N ARG A 16 3.68 8.30 -8.79
CA ARG A 16 3.47 9.37 -7.79
C ARG A 16 2.25 9.12 -6.92
N CYS A 17 2.21 9.77 -5.76
CA CYS A 17 1.02 9.88 -4.93
C CYS A 17 0.88 11.32 -4.41
N ALA A 18 -0.36 11.80 -4.26
CA ALA A 18 -0.65 13.11 -3.70
C ALA A 18 -1.99 13.11 -2.95
N LEU A 19 -2.11 13.93 -1.91
CA LEU A 19 -3.36 14.24 -1.22
C LEU A 19 -3.68 15.71 -1.42
N ASP A 20 -4.84 16.02 -1.97
CA ASP A 20 -5.40 17.36 -1.94
C ASP A 20 -6.05 17.60 -0.56
N ALA A 21 -5.41 18.40 0.28
CA ALA A 21 -5.91 18.70 1.62
C ALA A 21 -7.21 19.53 1.62
N GLN A 22 -7.56 20.21 0.52
CA GLN A 22 -8.79 21.00 0.42
C GLN A 22 -9.99 20.13 0.09
N THR A 23 -9.81 19.12 -0.76
CA THR A 23 -10.91 18.24 -1.22
C THR A 23 -10.92 16.88 -0.53
N GLY A 24 -9.80 16.48 0.09
CA GLY A 24 -9.61 15.15 0.68
C GLY A 24 -9.33 14.06 -0.35
N LEU A 25 -9.04 14.42 -1.60
CA LEU A 25 -8.79 13.45 -2.67
C LEU A 25 -7.33 13.01 -2.67
N ALA A 26 -7.08 11.75 -2.31
CA ALA A 26 -5.80 11.08 -2.53
C ALA A 26 -5.76 10.48 -3.94
N THR A 27 -4.65 10.67 -4.65
CA THR A 27 -4.39 10.11 -5.97
C THR A 27 -3.14 9.23 -5.89
N LEU A 28 -3.24 7.99 -6.37
CA LEU A 28 -2.16 7.00 -6.41
C LEU A 28 -1.93 6.60 -7.87
N VAL A 29 -0.74 6.85 -8.39
CA VAL A 29 -0.44 6.69 -9.82
C VAL A 29 0.57 5.59 -10.06
N TYR A 30 0.24 4.69 -10.97
CA TYR A 30 1.07 3.56 -11.37
C TYR A 30 1.26 3.51 -12.88
N ALA A 31 2.27 2.80 -13.35
CA ALA A 31 2.45 2.53 -14.77
C ALA A 31 3.16 1.19 -14.99
N PHE A 32 3.00 0.65 -16.20
CA PHE A 32 3.83 -0.42 -16.71
C PHE A 32 4.81 0.15 -17.73
N ASP A 33 6.11 -0.04 -17.53
CA ASP A 33 7.18 0.49 -18.40
C ASP A 33 6.97 1.99 -18.73
N GLN A 34 6.93 2.37 -20.01
CA GLN A 34 6.56 3.71 -20.49
C GLN A 34 5.12 3.78 -21.02
N GLY A 35 4.27 2.86 -20.56
CA GLY A 35 2.87 2.78 -20.91
C GLY A 35 2.00 3.85 -20.24
N PRO A 36 0.67 3.77 -20.44
CA PRO A 36 -0.27 4.72 -19.86
C PRO A 36 -0.29 4.65 -18.33
N GLU A 37 -0.63 5.78 -17.71
CA GLU A 37 -0.82 5.87 -16.26
C GLU A 37 -2.14 5.23 -15.83
N LEU A 38 -2.08 4.49 -14.73
CA LEU A 38 -3.19 3.93 -14.00
C LEU A 38 -3.37 4.79 -12.75
N VAL A 39 -4.50 5.48 -12.64
CA VAL A 39 -4.75 6.45 -11.57
C VAL A 39 -5.87 5.92 -10.68
N GLU A 40 -5.52 5.60 -9.43
CA GLU A 40 -6.47 5.28 -8.38
C GLU A 40 -6.75 6.51 -7.54
N THR A 41 -8.02 6.72 -7.18
CA THR A 41 -8.43 7.83 -6.32
C THR A 41 -9.13 7.31 -5.07
N VAL A 42 -8.78 7.90 -3.93
CA VAL A 42 -9.36 7.58 -2.62
C VAL A 42 -9.85 8.88 -2.00
N ALA A 43 -11.15 8.96 -1.71
CA ALA A 43 -11.73 10.12 -1.03
C ALA A 43 -11.63 9.92 0.48
N VAL A 44 -10.91 10.82 1.16
CA VAL A 44 -10.83 10.88 2.62
C VAL A 44 -11.81 11.95 3.10
N PRO A 45 -12.87 11.59 3.84
CA PRO A 45 -13.86 12.56 4.32
C PRO A 45 -13.26 13.49 5.38
N GLY A 46 -13.85 14.67 5.51
CA GLY A 46 -13.48 15.65 6.54
C GLY A 46 -12.58 16.80 6.07
N ALA A 47 -12.29 16.90 4.78
CA ALA A 47 -11.63 18.06 4.20
C ALA A 47 -12.51 19.34 4.31
N PRO A 48 -11.91 20.53 4.42
CA PRO A 48 -10.47 20.81 4.32
C PRO A 48 -9.68 20.42 5.58
N PHE A 49 -8.49 19.87 5.39
CA PHE A 49 -7.58 19.50 6.47
C PHE A 49 -6.60 20.63 6.79
N ALA A 50 -6.53 21.03 8.06
CA ALA A 50 -5.48 21.91 8.56
C ALA A 50 -4.35 21.05 9.15
N LEU A 51 -3.28 20.84 8.37
CA LEU A 51 -2.12 20.06 8.78
C LEU A 51 -0.98 20.99 9.16
N ASP A 52 -0.52 20.92 10.40
CA ASP A 52 0.80 21.48 10.75
C ASP A 52 1.93 20.68 10.09
N ALA A 53 3.17 21.15 10.23
CA ALA A 53 4.33 20.53 9.58
C ALA A 53 4.53 19.06 9.97
N ALA A 54 4.31 18.69 11.24
CA ALA A 54 4.52 17.33 11.72
C ALA A 54 3.43 16.39 11.17
N ASN A 55 2.17 16.84 11.21
CA ASN A 55 1.03 16.12 10.66
C ASN A 55 1.12 15.98 9.14
N ALA A 56 1.63 16.99 8.44
CA ALA A 56 1.87 16.93 7.00
C ALA A 56 2.92 15.87 6.63
N THR A 57 4.02 15.77 7.40
CA THR A 57 5.04 14.72 7.19
C THR A 57 4.47 13.32 7.46
N ALA A 58 3.75 13.13 8.58
CA ALA A 58 3.14 11.85 8.90
C ALA A 58 2.10 11.42 7.85
N MET A 59 1.27 12.37 7.38
CA MET A 59 0.31 12.13 6.32
C MET A 59 1.00 11.74 5.00
N GLN A 60 2.10 12.40 4.65
CA GLN A 60 2.87 12.06 3.45
C GLN A 60 3.45 10.64 3.53
N GLN A 61 3.98 10.23 4.68
CA GLN A 61 4.49 8.87 4.91
C GLN A 61 3.36 7.83 4.83
N ALA A 62 2.22 8.11 5.44
CA ALA A 62 1.05 7.24 5.36
C ALA A 62 0.53 7.09 3.92
N LEU A 63 0.52 8.18 3.16
CA LEU A 63 0.13 8.19 1.75
C LEU A 63 1.09 7.39 0.87
N GLN A 64 2.41 7.51 1.10
CA GLN A 64 3.41 6.69 0.41
C GLN A 64 3.25 5.21 0.72
N LEU A 65 3.03 4.85 1.99
CA LEU A 65 2.77 3.46 2.37
C LEU A 65 1.47 2.93 1.72
N LEU A 66 0.41 3.73 1.70
CA LEU A 66 -0.84 3.39 1.00
C LEU A 66 -0.61 3.18 -0.50
N HIS A 67 0.19 4.05 -1.14
CA HIS A 67 0.56 3.92 -2.56
C HIS A 67 1.23 2.57 -2.84
N LEU A 68 2.17 2.15 -1.98
CA LEU A 68 2.86 0.87 -2.13
C LEU A 68 1.92 -0.32 -1.93
N ILE A 69 1.08 -0.28 -0.90
CA ILE A 69 0.16 -1.38 -0.56
C ILE A 69 -0.95 -1.52 -1.62
N ALA A 70 -1.60 -0.43 -2.00
CA ALA A 70 -2.70 -0.44 -2.97
C ALA A 70 -2.22 -0.87 -4.38
N GLY A 71 -0.96 -0.57 -4.71
CA GLY A 71 -0.33 -0.97 -5.96
C GLY A 71 -0.37 -2.48 -6.24
N VAL A 72 -0.58 -3.33 -5.22
CA VAL A 72 -0.67 -4.79 -5.39
C VAL A 72 -1.78 -5.19 -6.36
N SER A 73 -2.88 -4.43 -6.36
CA SER A 73 -4.03 -4.64 -7.23
C SER A 73 -3.71 -4.41 -8.70
N TYR A 74 -2.74 -3.55 -9.01
CA TYR A 74 -2.29 -3.28 -10.36
C TYR A 74 -1.12 -4.19 -10.75
N PHE A 75 -0.16 -4.38 -9.85
CA PHE A 75 0.99 -5.28 -10.05
C PHE A 75 0.57 -6.67 -10.55
N LYS A 76 -0.51 -7.24 -9.98
CA LYS A 76 -1.02 -8.57 -10.34
C LYS A 76 -1.43 -8.72 -11.81
N ALA A 77 -1.65 -7.62 -12.54
CA ALA A 77 -2.06 -7.67 -13.95
C ALA A 77 -0.95 -8.21 -14.86
N ALA A 78 0.33 -8.00 -14.52
CA ALA A 78 1.46 -8.49 -15.30
C ALA A 78 2.54 -9.22 -14.48
N VAL A 79 2.62 -8.99 -13.17
CA VAL A 79 3.67 -9.56 -12.29
C VAL A 79 5.08 -9.39 -12.88
N PRO A 80 5.45 -8.16 -13.29
CA PRO A 80 6.74 -7.94 -13.93
C PRO A 80 7.90 -8.24 -12.97
N PRO A 81 9.07 -8.61 -13.49
CA PRO A 81 10.23 -8.98 -12.67
C PRO A 81 10.84 -7.78 -11.93
N ASN A 82 10.58 -6.55 -12.37
CA ASN A 82 11.15 -5.34 -11.77
C ASN A 82 10.07 -4.44 -11.17
N ILE A 83 10.41 -3.79 -10.06
CA ILE A 83 9.63 -2.75 -9.42
C ILE A 83 10.49 -1.48 -9.35
N ALA A 84 9.91 -0.33 -9.68
CA ALA A 84 10.54 0.98 -9.55
C ALA A 84 9.62 1.95 -8.81
N ILE A 85 10.22 2.88 -8.07
CA ILE A 85 9.52 3.98 -7.40
C ILE A 85 10.16 5.27 -7.92
N ASP A 86 9.35 6.13 -8.53
CA ASP A 86 9.87 7.28 -9.29
C ASP A 86 9.93 8.56 -8.45
N SER A 87 8.91 8.81 -7.61
CA SER A 87 8.74 10.11 -6.93
C SER A 87 9.26 10.16 -5.49
N TYR A 88 9.62 9.02 -4.91
CA TYR A 88 10.17 8.94 -3.55
C TYR A 88 11.06 7.71 -3.39
N SER A 89 11.72 7.61 -2.24
CA SER A 89 12.57 6.46 -1.88
C SER A 89 12.12 5.89 -0.55
N ILE A 90 12.32 4.59 -0.38
CA ILE A 90 11.97 3.87 0.85
C ILE A 90 13.20 3.23 1.49
N ASP A 91 13.09 2.99 2.78
CA ASP A 91 14.10 2.28 3.56
C ASP A 91 13.87 0.76 3.52
N ALA A 92 14.82 0.03 4.11
CA ALA A 92 14.80 -1.43 4.10
C ALA A 92 13.62 -2.03 4.89
N GLU A 93 13.17 -1.36 5.96
CA GLU A 93 12.06 -1.84 6.78
C GLU A 93 10.73 -1.71 6.04
N THR A 94 10.51 -0.55 5.40
CA THR A 94 9.34 -0.32 4.54
C THR A 94 9.32 -1.31 3.38
N ALA A 95 10.46 -1.54 2.72
CA ALA A 95 10.58 -2.53 1.64
C ALA A 95 10.21 -3.94 2.12
N ALA A 96 10.76 -4.38 3.25
CA ALA A 96 10.47 -5.70 3.82
C ALA A 96 8.97 -5.87 4.18
N LEU A 97 8.35 -4.82 4.73
CA LEU A 97 6.91 -4.80 5.03
C LEU A 97 6.09 -5.01 3.74
N VAL A 98 6.33 -4.21 2.70
CA VAL A 98 5.51 -4.28 1.48
C VAL A 98 5.81 -5.53 0.65
N GLU A 99 7.03 -6.05 0.67
CA GLU A 99 7.38 -7.35 0.08
C GLU A 99 6.61 -8.50 0.77
N SER A 100 6.51 -8.46 2.09
CA SER A 100 5.72 -9.42 2.88
C SER A 100 4.23 -9.34 2.54
N VAL A 101 3.67 -8.13 2.45
CA VAL A 101 2.28 -7.91 2.03
C VAL A 101 2.03 -8.51 0.66
N TYR A 102 2.93 -8.32 -0.30
CA TYR A 102 2.78 -8.86 -1.65
C TYR A 102 2.92 -10.38 -1.67
N LEU A 103 3.95 -10.93 -1.02
CA LEU A 103 4.22 -12.37 -1.00
C LEU A 103 3.05 -13.15 -0.38
N HIS A 104 2.55 -12.70 0.77
CA HIS A 104 1.49 -13.39 1.49
C HIS A 104 0.10 -13.03 0.98
N GLY A 105 -0.12 -11.76 0.61
CA GLY A 105 -1.41 -11.30 0.06
C GLY A 105 -1.72 -11.86 -1.32
N LEU A 106 -0.70 -12.21 -2.11
CA LEU A 106 -0.87 -12.84 -3.43
C LEU A 106 -0.77 -14.37 -3.39
N GLY A 107 -0.84 -15.02 -2.23
CA GLY A 107 -0.69 -16.48 -2.09
C GLY A 107 -1.68 -17.28 -2.95
N GLU A 108 -2.99 -17.02 -2.83
CA GLU A 108 -4.00 -17.70 -3.66
C GLU A 108 -3.83 -17.35 -5.15
N PHE A 109 -3.54 -16.08 -5.46
CA PHE A 109 -3.29 -15.64 -6.82
C PHE A 109 -2.11 -16.41 -7.45
N ALA A 110 -0.99 -16.53 -6.73
CA ALA A 110 0.18 -17.26 -7.17
C ALA A 110 -0.13 -18.74 -7.40
N TYR A 111 -0.84 -19.36 -6.45
CA TYR A 111 -1.27 -20.76 -6.56
C TYR A 111 -2.13 -20.99 -7.80
N ARG A 112 -3.17 -20.17 -8.02
CA ARG A 112 -4.12 -20.33 -9.14
C ARG A 112 -3.49 -20.06 -10.51
N ASN A 113 -2.43 -19.25 -10.55
CA ASN A 113 -1.74 -18.90 -11.79
C ASN A 113 -0.43 -19.68 -11.99
N CYS A 114 -0.14 -20.68 -11.16
CA CYS A 114 1.09 -21.47 -11.19
C CYS A 114 2.37 -20.60 -11.13
N LEU A 115 2.34 -19.54 -10.34
CA LEU A 115 3.46 -18.62 -10.14
C LEU A 115 4.19 -18.95 -8.84
N ASN A 116 5.52 -18.82 -8.86
CA ASN A 116 6.33 -18.74 -7.65
C ASN A 116 6.79 -17.30 -7.46
N LEU A 117 6.36 -16.66 -6.37
CA LEU A 117 6.70 -15.26 -6.04
C LEU A 117 7.88 -15.15 -5.05
N HIS A 118 8.31 -16.24 -4.43
CA HIS A 118 9.40 -16.21 -3.45
C HIS A 118 10.69 -15.68 -4.07
N GLY A 119 11.26 -14.65 -3.44
CA GLY A 119 12.48 -13.99 -3.89
C GLY A 119 12.36 -13.15 -5.17
N LYS A 120 11.14 -13.02 -5.73
CA LYS A 120 10.86 -12.27 -6.97
C LYS A 120 10.21 -10.92 -6.74
N ILE A 121 9.57 -10.70 -5.60
CA ILE A 121 9.10 -9.37 -5.20
C ILE A 121 10.26 -8.68 -4.51
N ARG A 122 10.80 -7.63 -5.14
CA ARG A 122 11.92 -6.84 -4.61
C ARG A 122 11.66 -5.37 -4.83
N PHE A 123 11.52 -4.61 -3.76
CA PHE A 123 11.37 -3.17 -3.83
C PHE A 123 12.74 -2.47 -3.75
N PRO A 124 12.96 -1.38 -4.51
CA PRO A 124 14.23 -0.66 -4.46
C PRO A 124 14.39 0.09 -3.14
N VAL A 125 15.46 -0.20 -2.41
CA VAL A 125 15.83 0.52 -1.18
C VAL A 125 16.83 1.62 -1.54
N ALA A 126 16.42 2.87 -1.34
CA ALA A 126 17.23 4.05 -1.68
C ALA A 126 17.16 5.17 -0.64
N ALA A 127 16.41 5.00 0.45
CA ALA A 127 16.40 5.91 1.58
C ALA A 127 17.20 5.33 2.76
N PRO A 128 17.82 6.19 3.60
CA PRO A 128 18.36 5.76 4.88
C PRO A 128 17.22 5.29 5.80
N ALA A 129 17.57 4.51 6.83
CA ALA A 129 16.61 4.11 7.86
C ALA A 129 15.91 5.34 8.46
N ALA A 130 14.59 5.29 8.52
CA ALA A 130 13.81 6.37 9.12
C ALA A 130 14.07 6.45 10.64
N ALA A 131 13.96 7.67 11.18
CA ALA A 131 13.89 7.84 12.62
C ALA A 131 12.59 7.25 13.17
N ALA A 132 12.62 6.74 14.40
CA ALA A 132 11.41 6.25 15.06
C ALA A 132 10.33 7.34 15.08
N ALA A 133 9.11 6.98 14.69
CA ALA A 133 7.98 7.89 14.73
C ALA A 133 7.71 8.32 16.18
N PRO A 134 7.40 9.61 16.43
CA PRO A 134 7.07 10.08 17.76
C PRO A 134 5.75 9.46 18.24
N THR A 135 5.65 9.17 19.53
CA THR A 135 4.40 8.71 20.12
C THR A 135 3.39 9.85 20.17
N LEU A 136 2.24 9.68 19.51
CA LEU A 136 1.17 10.70 19.46
C LEU A 136 0.22 10.65 20.67
N GLY A 137 0.45 9.75 21.63
CA GLY A 137 -0.44 9.60 22.80
C GLY A 137 -1.86 9.16 22.44
N LEU A 138 -2.03 8.51 21.29
CA LEU A 138 -3.31 7.96 20.86
C LEU A 138 -3.72 6.83 21.81
N ARG A 139 -5.04 6.68 22.02
CA ARG A 139 -5.58 5.57 22.81
C ARG A 139 -5.14 4.24 22.17
N GLU A 140 -4.65 3.31 22.98
CA GLU A 140 -4.33 1.96 22.50
C GLU A 140 -5.64 1.26 22.12
N HIS A 141 -5.84 1.10 20.82
CA HIS A 141 -7.12 0.68 20.26
C HIS A 141 -7.01 0.22 18.81
N ALA A 142 -7.64 -0.90 18.50
CA ALA A 142 -7.68 -1.43 17.14
C ALA A 142 -8.88 -0.92 16.36
N LEU A 143 -8.68 -0.62 15.08
CA LEU A 143 -9.76 -0.47 14.11
C LEU A 143 -9.80 -1.73 13.25
N VAL A 144 -10.91 -2.46 13.28
CA VAL A 144 -11.08 -3.68 12.48
C VAL A 144 -12.06 -3.42 11.36
N ALA A 145 -11.58 -3.55 10.12
CA ALA A 145 -12.45 -3.53 8.96
C ALA A 145 -13.28 -4.83 8.92
N ILE A 146 -14.61 -4.71 9.00
CA ILE A 146 -15.51 -5.82 8.72
C ILE A 146 -15.80 -5.86 7.22
N GLY A 147 -15.37 -6.95 6.58
CA GLY A 147 -15.88 -7.40 5.30
C GLY A 147 -16.80 -8.62 5.46
N GLY A 148 -17.40 -9.07 4.36
CA GLY A 148 -18.28 -10.26 4.34
C GLY A 148 -17.56 -11.62 4.47
N GLY A 149 -16.24 -11.62 4.67
CA GLY A 149 -15.44 -12.82 4.87
C GLY A 149 -15.43 -13.30 6.33
N LYS A 150 -14.87 -14.49 6.57
CA LYS A 150 -14.72 -15.04 7.94
C LYS A 150 -13.51 -14.44 8.67
N ASP A 151 -12.54 -13.91 7.94
CA ASP A 151 -11.26 -13.48 8.50
C ASP A 151 -11.40 -12.25 9.41
N SER A 152 -12.33 -11.34 9.09
CA SER A 152 -12.65 -10.19 9.94
C SER A 152 -13.13 -10.63 11.32
N LEU A 153 -13.94 -11.70 11.40
CA LEU A 153 -14.40 -12.27 12.68
C LEU A 153 -13.25 -12.90 13.47
N VAL A 154 -12.34 -13.59 12.79
CA VAL A 154 -11.14 -14.16 13.43
C VAL A 154 -10.27 -13.05 14.03
N SER A 155 -10.06 -11.95 13.30
CA SER A 155 -9.33 -10.78 13.81
C SER A 155 -10.00 -10.15 15.04
N ILE A 156 -11.32 -10.01 15.03
CA ILE A 156 -12.11 -9.48 16.16
C ILE A 156 -11.93 -10.34 17.41
N GLU A 157 -12.04 -11.67 17.27
CA GLU A 157 -11.91 -12.58 18.41
C GLU A 157 -10.46 -12.67 18.90
N ALA A 158 -9.47 -12.62 18.01
CA ALA A 158 -8.06 -12.58 18.39
C ALA A 158 -7.71 -11.33 19.23
N LEU A 159 -8.19 -10.16 18.81
CA LEU A 159 -7.99 -8.90 19.55
C LEU A 159 -8.72 -8.92 20.90
N ARG A 160 -9.95 -9.47 20.94
CA ARG A 160 -10.68 -9.65 22.20
C ARG A 160 -9.93 -10.57 23.16
N HIS A 161 -9.39 -11.69 22.69
CA HIS A 161 -8.58 -12.60 23.50
C HIS A 161 -7.27 -11.97 23.99
N ALA A 162 -6.70 -11.05 23.21
CA ALA A 162 -5.51 -10.28 23.60
C ALA A 162 -5.83 -9.11 24.57
N GLY A 163 -7.11 -8.84 24.86
CA GLY A 163 -7.52 -7.73 25.73
C GLY A 163 -7.36 -6.35 25.08
N ILE A 164 -7.34 -6.28 23.75
CA ILE A 164 -7.21 -5.03 23.00
C ILE A 164 -8.60 -4.49 22.70
N ASP A 165 -8.89 -3.27 23.16
CA ASP A 165 -10.13 -2.57 22.80
C ASP A 165 -10.20 -2.36 21.28
N GLN A 166 -11.40 -2.51 20.70
CA GLN A 166 -11.57 -2.42 19.25
C GLN A 166 -12.89 -1.78 18.81
N THR A 167 -12.83 -1.02 17.71
CA THR A 167 -14.00 -0.56 16.96
C THR A 167 -14.04 -1.30 15.65
N VAL A 168 -15.21 -1.78 15.32
CA VAL A 168 -15.50 -2.41 14.04
C VAL A 168 -16.07 -1.36 13.08
N SER A 169 -15.53 -1.29 11.87
CA SER A 169 -15.96 -0.36 10.82
C SER A 169 -16.21 -1.09 9.50
N TRP A 170 -17.19 -0.64 8.72
CA TRP A 170 -17.56 -1.17 7.40
C TRP A 170 -17.72 -0.04 6.38
#